data_AF-E2N766-F1
#
_entry.id   AF-E2N766-F1
#
_cell.length_a   1.000
_cell.length_b   1.000
_cell.length_c   1.000
_cell.angle_alpha   90.00
_cell.angle_beta   90.00
_cell.angle_gamma   90.00
#
_symmetry.space_group_name_H-M   'P 1'
#
loop_
_entity.id
_entity.type
_entity.pdbx_description
1 polymer ?
#
loop_
_entity_poly.entity_id
_entity_poly.type
_entity_poly.pdbx_seq_one_letter_code
_entity_poly.pdbx_strand_id
1 'polypeptide(L)'
;KARVFSSADKSTVDLHFKWMKDYGVDGVFVQRFVDYTRGDQKNSVPNRILENALEAASKYDRAIAVMYDLSGLRRSGEDCSMIIEDWKRLVDNQKVTNQSGAKTYLHHNGKPVVAIWGVGFPDRPYNIRNIGMERLIDFLQNDPVYGGCTVMLGVPTFWRTLESDCMNDPYLHTLIRKADIVLPWTIQRFSPLLHNDMDRFRDLVIGDIRWCEENGVDYVPAVTPGFSWHNLSKLEFPDDVKPVGSIPRQGGRFYWQQLSTAMMAGAEMIYVAMFDEVDEGTAIFKCTGDHPVSDIAKFIDMDGQPSDHYLWLTGEAARMLRKEIPLTFKMPVRN
;
A
#
# COMPACT_ATOMS: atom_id res chain seq x y z
N LYS A 1 9.07 -30.62 4.45
CA LYS A 1 7.75 -29.94 4.31
C LYS A 1 7.91 -28.52 4.83
N ALA A 2 7.56 -27.50 4.03
CA ALA A 2 7.56 -26.11 4.48
C ALA A 2 6.34 -25.84 5.37
N ARG A 3 6.45 -24.94 6.34
CA ARG A 3 5.33 -24.43 7.14
C ARG A 3 5.03 -23.02 6.66
N VAL A 4 3.76 -22.73 6.41
CA VAL A 4 3.27 -21.40 6.05
C VAL A 4 2.40 -20.85 7.18
N PHE A 5 2.45 -19.55 7.41
CA PHE A 5 1.51 -18.90 8.30
C PHE A 5 0.17 -18.68 7.60
N SER A 6 -0.87 -18.35 8.36
CA SER A 6 -2.17 -17.94 7.82
C SER A 6 -2.51 -16.55 8.33
N SER A 7 -2.78 -15.62 7.42
CA SER A 7 -3.26 -14.28 7.82
C SER A 7 -4.61 -14.34 8.53
N ALA A 8 -5.34 -15.46 8.42
CA ALA A 8 -6.60 -15.68 9.11
C ALA A 8 -6.44 -16.24 10.53
N ASP A 9 -5.22 -16.62 10.92
CA ASP A 9 -4.88 -16.99 12.29
C ASP A 9 -4.65 -15.73 13.14
N LYS A 10 -5.36 -15.65 14.27
CA LYS A 10 -5.32 -14.49 15.16
C LYS A 10 -3.92 -14.25 15.74
N SER A 11 -3.18 -15.32 16.06
CA SER A 11 -1.85 -15.18 16.66
C SER A 11 -0.82 -14.61 15.67
N THR A 12 -0.98 -14.92 14.38
CA THR A 12 -0.19 -14.35 13.29
C THR A 12 -0.41 -12.84 13.18
N VAL A 13 -1.68 -12.41 13.11
CA VAL A 13 -2.01 -10.98 13.03
C VAL A 13 -1.57 -10.22 14.27
N ASP A 14 -1.79 -10.79 15.46
CA ASP A 14 -1.32 -10.19 16.74
C ASP A 14 0.20 -9.96 16.74
N LEU A 15 0.98 -10.94 16.25
CA LEU A 15 2.43 -10.83 16.15
C LEU A 15 2.87 -9.74 15.16
N HIS A 16 2.20 -9.62 14.02
CA HIS A 16 2.48 -8.59 13.02
C HIS A 16 2.29 -7.18 13.59
N PHE A 17 1.19 -6.93 14.30
CA PHE A 17 0.93 -5.65 14.96
C PHE A 17 1.88 -5.40 16.15
N LYS A 18 2.28 -6.46 16.88
CA LYS A 18 3.34 -6.34 17.88
C LYS A 18 4.64 -5.84 17.24
N TRP A 19 5.04 -6.38 16.10
CA TRP A 19 6.22 -5.89 15.38
C TRP A 19 6.03 -4.43 14.93
N MET A 20 4.89 -4.06 14.37
CA MET A 20 4.63 -2.65 14.01
C MET A 20 4.86 -1.72 15.21
N LYS A 21 4.38 -2.08 16.40
CA LYS A 21 4.63 -1.32 17.63
C LYS A 21 6.11 -1.33 18.03
N ASP A 22 6.74 -2.50 18.08
CA ASP A 22 8.14 -2.66 18.52
C ASP A 22 9.12 -1.84 17.66
N TYR A 23 8.84 -1.68 16.36
CA TYR A 23 9.68 -0.95 15.41
C TYR A 23 9.16 0.43 15.04
N GLY A 24 8.07 0.91 15.65
CA GLY A 24 7.55 2.27 15.39
C GLY A 24 6.96 2.47 13.99
N VAL A 25 6.42 1.41 13.37
CA VAL A 25 5.55 1.52 12.18
C VAL A 25 4.20 2.08 12.62
N ASP A 26 3.71 3.12 11.95
CA ASP A 26 2.54 3.87 12.40
C ASP A 26 1.22 3.12 12.24
N GLY A 27 1.07 2.35 11.16
CA GLY A 27 -0.14 1.60 10.88
C GLY A 27 -0.12 0.84 9.56
N VAL A 28 -1.28 0.33 9.15
CA VAL A 28 -1.42 -0.48 7.94
C VAL A 28 -2.76 -0.24 7.24
N PHE A 29 -2.76 -0.40 5.92
CA PHE A 29 -3.99 -0.56 5.14
C PHE A 29 -4.27 -2.04 4.94
N VAL A 30 -5.41 -2.53 5.41
CA VAL A 30 -5.87 -3.89 5.14
C VAL A 30 -6.52 -3.91 3.76
N GLN A 31 -5.84 -4.54 2.80
CA GLN A 31 -6.29 -4.63 1.41
C GLN A 31 -7.46 -5.62 1.27
N ARG A 32 -8.49 -5.20 0.54
CA ARG A 32 -9.69 -5.97 0.22
C ARG A 32 -9.90 -5.91 -1.29
N PHE A 33 -9.62 -7.02 -1.97
CA PHE A 33 -9.94 -7.17 -3.39
C PHE A 33 -11.44 -7.07 -3.62
N VAL A 34 -11.84 -6.48 -4.74
CA VAL A 34 -13.25 -6.36 -5.14
C VAL A 34 -13.94 -7.73 -5.21
N ASP A 35 -13.19 -8.79 -5.51
CA ASP A 35 -13.66 -10.17 -5.46
C ASP A 35 -14.24 -10.56 -4.09
N TYR A 36 -13.71 -10.00 -3.00
CA TYR A 36 -14.17 -10.22 -1.63
C TYR A 36 -15.44 -9.43 -1.29
N THR A 37 -15.97 -8.62 -2.22
CA THR A 37 -17.24 -7.90 -2.06
C THR A 37 -18.44 -8.69 -2.61
N ARG A 38 -18.19 -9.79 -3.34
CA ARG A 38 -19.21 -10.65 -3.96
C ARG A 38 -19.89 -11.55 -2.94
N GLY A 39 -21.23 -11.68 -3.01
CA GLY A 39 -21.99 -12.67 -2.22
C GLY A 39 -22.03 -12.41 -0.71
N ASP A 40 -22.44 -13.41 0.06
CA ASP A 40 -22.50 -13.32 1.52
C ASP A 40 -21.09 -13.41 2.12
N GLN A 41 -20.66 -12.33 2.76
CA GLN A 41 -19.34 -12.19 3.36
C GLN A 41 -19.34 -12.38 4.88
N LYS A 42 -20.49 -12.69 5.51
CA LYS A 42 -20.62 -12.67 6.97
C LYS A 42 -19.60 -13.54 7.71
N ASN A 43 -19.21 -14.69 7.14
CA ASN A 43 -18.21 -15.60 7.71
C ASN A 43 -16.98 -15.77 6.80
N SER A 44 -16.68 -14.77 5.97
CA SER A 44 -15.59 -14.88 5.01
C SER A 44 -14.22 -14.74 5.67
N VAL A 45 -13.22 -15.39 5.06
CA VAL A 45 -11.82 -15.29 5.51
C VAL A 45 -11.33 -13.83 5.54
N PRO A 46 -11.59 -12.97 4.52
CA PRO A 46 -11.23 -11.56 4.57
C PRO A 46 -11.80 -10.80 5.76
N ASN A 47 -13.06 -11.05 6.14
CA ASN A 47 -13.69 -10.38 7.28
C ASN A 47 -13.06 -10.84 8.60
N ARG A 48 -12.75 -12.13 8.75
CA ARG A 48 -12.01 -12.63 9.91
C ARG A 48 -10.61 -12.01 10.01
N ILE A 49 -9.92 -11.82 8.89
CA ILE A 49 -8.61 -11.15 8.87
C ILE A 49 -8.76 -9.70 9.36
N LEU A 50 -9.75 -8.96 8.84
CA LEU A 50 -10.01 -7.58 9.26
C LEU A 50 -10.39 -7.49 10.75
N GLU A 51 -11.24 -8.38 11.26
CA GLU A 51 -11.61 -8.42 12.67
C GLU A 51 -10.41 -8.65 13.58
N ASN A 52 -9.55 -9.62 13.24
CA ASN A 52 -8.29 -9.86 13.95
C ASN A 52 -7.38 -8.62 13.90
N ALA A 53 -7.31 -7.95 12.75
CA ALA A 53 -6.48 -6.76 12.56
C ALA A 53 -7.01 -5.56 13.35
N LEU A 54 -8.32 -5.34 13.42
CA LEU A 54 -8.94 -4.28 14.24
C LEU A 54 -8.66 -4.50 15.73
N GLU A 55 -8.79 -5.75 16.22
CA GLU A 55 -8.47 -6.09 17.61
C GLU A 55 -6.98 -5.87 17.92
N ALA A 56 -6.09 -6.34 17.05
CA ALA A 56 -4.65 -6.17 17.22
C ALA A 56 -4.23 -4.69 17.14
N ALA A 57 -4.80 -3.93 16.20
CA ALA A 57 -4.61 -2.48 16.09
C ALA A 57 -4.96 -1.78 17.40
N SER A 58 -6.13 -2.09 17.99
CA SER A 58 -6.58 -1.54 19.26
C SER A 58 -5.65 -1.91 20.42
N LYS A 59 -5.19 -3.17 20.47
CA LYS A 59 -4.26 -3.67 21.51
C LYS A 59 -2.88 -3.02 21.45
N TYR A 60 -2.35 -2.80 20.25
CA TYR A 60 -0.99 -2.29 20.04
C TYR A 60 -0.94 -0.79 19.71
N ASP A 61 -2.10 -0.12 19.71
CA ASP A 61 -2.27 1.31 19.43
C ASP A 61 -1.65 1.71 18.08
N ARG A 62 -1.94 0.94 17.02
CA ARG A 62 -1.42 1.15 15.66
C ARG A 62 -2.56 1.49 14.71
N ALA A 63 -2.33 2.43 13.79
CA ALA A 63 -3.36 2.87 12.86
C ALA A 63 -3.79 1.74 11.90
N ILE A 64 -5.06 1.73 11.53
CA ILE A 64 -5.62 0.75 10.59
C ILE A 64 -6.62 1.42 9.64
N ALA A 65 -6.58 1.08 8.36
CA ALA A 65 -7.54 1.55 7.36
C ALA A 65 -7.91 0.44 6.38
N VAL A 66 -9.03 0.59 5.68
CA VAL A 66 -9.42 -0.34 4.60
C VAL A 66 -8.98 0.22 3.27
N MET A 67 -8.35 -0.62 2.44
CA MET A 67 -8.06 -0.32 1.04
C MET A 67 -8.78 -1.29 0.14
N TYR A 68 -9.69 -0.79 -0.70
CA TYR A 68 -10.32 -1.57 -1.75
C TYR A 68 -9.42 -1.66 -2.97
N ASP A 69 -9.12 -2.86 -3.44
CA ASP A 69 -8.36 -3.11 -4.65
C ASP A 69 -9.32 -3.50 -5.79
N LEU A 70 -9.30 -2.74 -6.88
CA LEU A 70 -10.16 -2.97 -8.04
C LEU A 70 -9.72 -4.14 -8.94
N SER A 71 -8.60 -4.79 -8.65
CA SER A 71 -8.14 -6.01 -9.33
C SER A 71 -9.20 -7.12 -9.18
N GLY A 72 -9.58 -7.72 -10.31
CA GLY A 72 -10.66 -8.72 -10.38
C GLY A 72 -12.03 -8.14 -10.77
N LEU A 73 -12.19 -6.82 -10.82
CA LEU A 73 -13.44 -6.18 -11.29
C LEU A 73 -13.66 -6.51 -12.78
N ARG A 74 -14.82 -7.07 -13.11
CA ARG A 74 -15.11 -7.50 -14.48
C ARG A 74 -15.38 -6.33 -15.42
N ARG A 75 -15.15 -6.56 -16.72
CA ARG A 75 -15.41 -5.60 -17.80
C ARG A 75 -16.89 -5.19 -17.90
N SER A 76 -17.80 -6.10 -17.58
CA SER A 76 -19.25 -5.91 -17.68
C SER A 76 -19.98 -6.64 -16.56
N GLY A 77 -21.16 -6.13 -16.18
CA GLY A 77 -22.03 -6.73 -15.17
C GLY A 77 -21.61 -6.48 -13.72
N GLU A 78 -20.51 -5.77 -13.48
CA GLU A 78 -20.03 -5.36 -12.16
C GLU A 78 -19.60 -3.90 -12.20
N ASP A 79 -19.74 -3.20 -11.07
CA ASP A 79 -19.32 -1.81 -10.88
C ASP A 79 -18.97 -1.56 -9.40
N CYS A 80 -18.57 -0.34 -9.07
CA CYS A 80 -18.21 0.06 -7.71
C CYS A 80 -19.38 0.05 -6.70
N SER A 81 -20.62 -0.26 -7.11
CA SER A 81 -21.73 -0.45 -6.17
C SER A 81 -21.50 -1.57 -5.18
N MET A 82 -20.71 -2.58 -5.57
CA MET A 82 -20.37 -3.71 -4.71
C MET A 82 -19.51 -3.27 -3.52
N ILE A 83 -18.64 -2.29 -3.73
CA ILE A 83 -17.84 -1.66 -2.68
C ILE A 83 -18.73 -0.85 -1.73
N ILE A 84 -19.72 -0.13 -2.26
CA ILE A 84 -20.69 0.62 -1.43
C ILE A 84 -21.41 -0.33 -0.46
N GLU A 85 -21.99 -1.41 -0.98
CA GLU A 85 -22.72 -2.38 -0.14
C GLU A 85 -21.81 -3.09 0.85
N ASP A 86 -20.55 -3.29 0.49
CA ASP A 86 -19.56 -3.84 1.39
C ASP A 86 -19.15 -2.89 2.51
N TRP A 87 -18.89 -1.62 2.17
CA TRP A 87 -18.54 -0.60 3.14
C TRP A 87 -19.62 -0.44 4.20
N LYS A 88 -20.90 -0.42 3.79
CA LYS A 88 -22.04 -0.42 4.72
C LYS A 88 -21.96 -1.58 5.72
N ARG A 89 -21.70 -2.80 5.23
CA ARG A 89 -21.53 -3.98 6.10
C ARG A 89 -20.35 -3.84 7.05
N LEU A 90 -19.22 -3.30 6.61
CA LEU A 90 -18.05 -3.08 7.47
C LEU A 90 -18.33 -2.04 8.55
N VAL A 91 -19.02 -0.95 8.21
CA VAL A 91 -19.43 0.09 9.17
C VAL A 91 -20.41 -0.49 10.19
N ASP A 92 -21.40 -1.27 9.74
CA ASP A 92 -22.44 -1.81 10.60
C ASP A 92 -21.98 -2.97 11.48
N ASN A 93 -21.20 -3.90 10.94
CA ASN A 93 -20.87 -5.15 11.62
C ASN A 93 -19.49 -5.10 12.28
N GLN A 94 -18.46 -4.68 11.54
CA GLN A 94 -17.08 -4.60 12.04
C GLN A 94 -16.77 -3.26 12.72
N LYS A 95 -17.68 -2.28 12.64
CA LYS A 95 -17.54 -0.96 13.28
C LYS A 95 -16.25 -0.25 12.87
N VAL A 96 -15.83 -0.37 11.60
CA VAL A 96 -14.55 0.18 11.11
C VAL A 96 -14.39 1.68 11.39
N THR A 97 -15.46 2.47 11.27
CA THR A 97 -15.43 3.93 11.58
C THR A 97 -15.92 4.28 12.99
N ASN A 98 -16.27 3.29 13.82
CA ASN A 98 -16.73 3.51 15.19
C ASN A 98 -16.31 2.37 16.13
N GLN A 99 -15.02 2.03 16.12
CA GLN A 99 -14.46 0.89 16.86
C GLN A 99 -14.70 1.02 18.37
N SER A 100 -14.90 -0.08 19.08
CA SER A 100 -14.81 -0.10 20.54
C SER A 100 -13.33 -0.09 20.98
N GLY A 101 -13.06 0.37 22.22
CA GLY A 101 -11.68 0.45 22.73
C GLY A 101 -10.89 1.64 22.17
N ALA A 102 -9.61 1.42 21.84
CA ALA A 102 -8.77 2.44 21.23
C ALA A 102 -9.26 2.76 19.81
N LYS A 103 -9.42 4.07 19.51
CA LYS A 103 -9.92 4.57 18.24
C LYS A 103 -8.76 4.65 17.24
N THR A 104 -8.34 3.50 16.74
CA THR A 104 -7.13 3.36 15.92
C THR A 104 -7.39 3.39 14.42
N TYR A 105 -8.64 3.51 13.97
CA TYR A 105 -8.89 3.72 12.55
C TYR A 105 -8.16 4.98 12.06
N LEU A 106 -7.50 4.90 10.91
CA LEU A 106 -6.72 6.02 10.39
C LEU A 106 -7.66 7.19 10.07
N HIS A 107 -7.31 8.36 10.58
CA HIS A 107 -8.01 9.60 10.25
C HIS A 107 -7.07 10.58 9.57
N HIS A 108 -7.61 11.33 8.63
CA HIS A 108 -6.96 12.44 7.97
C HIS A 108 -7.92 13.64 8.01
N ASN A 109 -7.44 14.80 8.46
CA ASN A 109 -8.28 15.98 8.70
C ASN A 109 -9.56 15.69 9.51
N GLY A 110 -9.44 14.80 10.51
CA GLY A 110 -10.53 14.42 11.42
C GLY A 110 -11.55 13.44 10.84
N LYS A 111 -11.36 12.95 9.59
CA LYS A 111 -12.26 12.01 8.92
C LYS A 111 -11.60 10.63 8.75
N PRO A 112 -12.34 9.51 8.87
CA PRO A 112 -11.80 8.18 8.62
C PRO A 112 -11.33 8.03 7.17
N VAL A 113 -10.19 7.38 6.95
CA VAL A 113 -9.62 7.18 5.61
C VAL A 113 -10.09 5.88 4.98
N VAL A 114 -10.58 5.95 3.74
CA VAL A 114 -10.87 4.78 2.90
C VAL A 114 -10.06 4.90 1.61
N ALA A 115 -9.31 3.86 1.26
CA ALA A 115 -8.50 3.85 0.05
C ALA A 115 -9.14 3.02 -1.07
N ILE A 116 -8.97 3.46 -2.32
CA ILE A 116 -9.37 2.74 -3.52
C ILE A 116 -8.16 2.66 -4.45
N TRP A 117 -7.60 1.46 -4.63
CA TRP A 117 -6.42 1.21 -5.44
C TRP A 117 -6.78 0.61 -6.79
N GLY A 118 -6.01 0.97 -7.81
CA GLY A 118 -6.10 0.41 -9.16
C GLY A 118 -6.75 1.34 -10.18
N VAL A 119 -6.98 2.62 -9.85
CA VAL A 119 -7.65 3.57 -10.75
C VAL A 119 -6.66 4.13 -11.78
N GLY A 120 -6.91 3.92 -13.06
CA GLY A 120 -6.13 4.54 -14.14
C GLY A 120 -5.04 3.68 -14.77
N PHE A 121 -4.87 2.43 -14.32
CA PHE A 121 -3.92 1.50 -14.95
C PHE A 121 -4.47 0.98 -16.29
N PRO A 122 -3.64 0.90 -17.35
CA PRO A 122 -4.08 0.55 -18.70
C PRO A 122 -4.37 -0.95 -18.91
N ASP A 123 -3.87 -1.81 -18.03
CA ASP A 123 -4.01 -3.26 -18.06
C ASP A 123 -5.30 -3.77 -17.38
N ARG A 124 -6.17 -2.85 -16.93
CA ARG A 124 -7.43 -3.20 -16.30
C ARG A 124 -8.51 -3.57 -17.34
N PRO A 125 -9.32 -4.60 -17.08
CA PRO A 125 -10.37 -5.02 -18.02
C PRO A 125 -11.57 -4.05 -18.06
N TYR A 126 -11.68 -3.12 -17.10
CA TYR A 126 -12.77 -2.17 -16.98
C TYR A 126 -12.41 -0.78 -17.51
N ASN A 127 -13.44 0.03 -17.80
CA ASN A 127 -13.29 1.44 -18.15
C ASN A 127 -13.67 2.31 -16.94
N ILE A 128 -12.77 3.17 -16.47
CA ILE A 128 -12.98 4.02 -15.29
C ILE A 128 -14.23 4.92 -15.40
N ARG A 129 -14.70 5.23 -16.61
CA ARG A 129 -15.94 6.02 -16.84
C ARG A 129 -17.23 5.23 -16.59
N ASN A 130 -17.16 3.90 -16.61
CA ASN A 130 -18.34 3.04 -16.62
C ASN A 130 -18.50 2.19 -15.36
N ILE A 131 -17.57 2.27 -14.41
CA ILE A 131 -17.62 1.51 -13.15
C ILE A 131 -18.19 2.31 -11.98
N GLY A 132 -18.65 3.55 -12.19
CA GLY A 132 -19.30 4.33 -11.14
C GLY A 132 -18.34 4.90 -10.08
N MET A 133 -17.09 5.21 -10.44
CA MET A 133 -16.10 5.79 -9.52
C MET A 133 -16.57 7.08 -8.85
N GLU A 134 -17.16 8.02 -9.60
CA GLU A 134 -17.68 9.26 -9.02
C GLU A 134 -18.77 9.01 -7.97
N ARG A 135 -19.64 8.02 -8.22
CA ARG A 135 -20.70 7.63 -7.28
C ARG A 135 -20.11 7.02 -6.01
N LEU A 136 -19.05 6.22 -6.14
CA LEU A 136 -18.37 5.64 -4.99
C LEU A 136 -17.67 6.72 -4.14
N ILE A 137 -16.93 7.63 -4.78
CA ILE A 137 -16.24 8.73 -4.08
C ILE A 137 -17.27 9.60 -3.35
N ASP A 138 -18.33 10.03 -4.06
CA ASP A 138 -19.40 10.84 -3.47
C ASP A 138 -20.10 10.13 -2.31
N PHE A 139 -20.41 8.83 -2.44
CA PHE A 139 -20.97 8.04 -1.35
C PHE A 139 -20.06 8.01 -0.11
N LEU A 140 -18.77 7.70 -0.28
CA LEU A 140 -17.82 7.61 0.83
C LEU A 140 -17.60 8.95 1.53
N GLN A 141 -17.67 10.06 0.80
CA GLN A 141 -17.48 11.40 1.36
C GLN A 141 -18.78 11.95 1.98
N ASN A 142 -19.92 11.77 1.31
CA ASN A 142 -21.11 12.60 1.53
C ASN A 142 -22.36 11.82 1.96
N ASP A 143 -22.36 10.48 1.95
CA ASP A 143 -23.51 9.73 2.47
C ASP A 143 -23.73 10.05 3.97
N PRO A 144 -24.97 10.39 4.39
CA PRO A 144 -25.22 10.89 5.74
C PRO A 144 -25.10 9.83 6.84
N VAL A 145 -25.06 8.54 6.48
CA VAL A 145 -25.01 7.43 7.45
C VAL A 145 -23.67 6.71 7.37
N TYR A 146 -23.18 6.44 6.16
CA TYR A 146 -22.00 5.62 5.90
C TYR A 146 -20.83 6.42 5.33
N GLY A 147 -21.03 7.69 4.99
CA GLY A 147 -20.02 8.56 4.41
C GLY A 147 -19.20 9.29 5.47
N GLY A 148 -18.80 10.53 5.18
CA GLY A 148 -17.94 11.33 6.04
C GLY A 148 -16.47 10.92 6.04
N CYS A 149 -16.05 10.12 5.05
CA CYS A 149 -14.68 9.64 4.93
C CYS A 149 -13.80 10.61 4.12
N THR A 150 -12.49 10.52 4.35
CA THR A 150 -11.45 10.95 3.42
C THR A 150 -11.19 9.81 2.45
N VAL A 151 -11.20 10.09 1.15
CA VAL A 151 -10.94 9.11 0.10
C VAL A 151 -9.53 9.25 -0.43
N MET A 152 -8.76 8.15 -0.38
CA MET A 152 -7.44 8.05 -1.01
C MET A 152 -7.52 7.23 -2.31
N LEU A 153 -6.99 7.73 -3.42
CA LEU A 153 -6.91 7.00 -4.68
C LEU A 153 -5.50 6.49 -4.96
N GLY A 154 -5.38 5.17 -5.13
CA GLY A 154 -4.18 4.50 -5.63
C GLY A 154 -4.15 4.49 -7.16
N VAL A 155 -3.17 5.19 -7.74
CA VAL A 155 -3.07 5.47 -9.18
C VAL A 155 -1.71 5.04 -9.76
N PRO A 156 -1.53 4.98 -11.09
CA PRO A 156 -0.23 4.74 -11.72
C PRO A 156 0.85 5.75 -11.32
N THR A 157 2.12 5.47 -11.61
CA THR A 157 3.23 6.37 -11.28
C THR A 157 3.17 7.68 -12.04
N PHE A 158 2.97 7.62 -13.36
CA PHE A 158 3.00 8.82 -14.21
C PHE A 158 1.59 9.39 -14.44
N TRP A 159 0.75 9.31 -13.41
CA TRP A 159 -0.64 9.80 -13.42
C TRP A 159 -0.73 11.30 -13.71
N ARG A 160 0.26 12.10 -13.26
CA ARG A 160 0.26 13.55 -13.45
C ARG A 160 0.34 13.93 -14.94
N THR A 161 1.14 13.20 -15.73
CA THR A 161 1.30 13.44 -17.17
C THR A 161 0.42 12.54 -18.04
N LEU A 162 -0.20 11.49 -17.46
CA LEU A 162 -1.03 10.50 -18.17
C LEU A 162 -0.26 9.67 -19.21
N GLU A 163 0.96 9.27 -18.85
CA GLU A 163 1.91 8.58 -19.73
C GLU A 163 2.41 7.26 -19.14
N SER A 164 3.19 6.51 -19.93
CA SER A 164 3.86 5.25 -19.53
C SER A 164 2.92 4.20 -18.92
N ASP A 165 2.84 4.14 -17.58
CA ASP A 165 2.03 3.15 -16.87
C ASP A 165 0.63 3.66 -16.53
N CYS A 166 0.31 4.87 -16.97
CA CYS A 166 -0.99 5.48 -16.84
C CYS A 166 -1.76 5.47 -18.15
N MET A 167 -3.08 5.26 -18.07
CA MET A 167 -3.96 5.49 -19.20
C MET A 167 -3.95 6.97 -19.61
N ASN A 168 -3.97 7.23 -20.91
CA ASN A 168 -4.06 8.58 -21.47
C ASN A 168 -5.53 9.04 -21.56
N ASP A 169 -6.20 9.19 -20.40
CA ASP A 169 -7.55 9.74 -20.30
C ASP A 169 -7.62 10.82 -19.20
N PRO A 170 -7.85 12.10 -19.56
CA PRO A 170 -7.97 13.21 -18.62
C PRO A 170 -9.05 13.04 -17.54
N TYR A 171 -9.99 12.10 -17.73
CA TYR A 171 -10.97 11.77 -16.70
C TYR A 171 -10.34 11.27 -15.40
N LEU A 172 -9.14 10.67 -15.45
CA LEU A 172 -8.42 10.30 -14.24
C LEU A 172 -8.16 11.52 -13.34
N HIS A 173 -7.74 12.66 -13.90
CA HIS A 173 -7.55 13.88 -13.12
C HIS A 173 -8.85 14.43 -12.53
N THR A 174 -9.99 14.22 -13.21
CA THR A 174 -11.31 14.56 -12.66
C THR A 174 -11.65 13.72 -11.44
N LEU A 175 -11.31 12.43 -11.45
CA LEU A 175 -11.48 11.55 -10.28
C LEU A 175 -10.53 11.94 -9.14
N ILE A 176 -9.26 12.22 -9.45
CA ILE A 176 -8.26 12.61 -8.44
C ILE A 176 -8.67 13.91 -7.74
N ARG A 177 -9.14 14.94 -8.47
CA ARG A 177 -9.66 16.19 -7.87
C ARG A 177 -10.90 16.01 -6.99
N LYS A 178 -11.62 14.89 -7.10
CA LYS A 178 -12.77 14.57 -6.24
C LYS A 178 -12.35 13.82 -4.98
N ALA A 179 -11.19 13.17 -5.00
CA ALA A 179 -10.62 12.51 -3.84
C ALA A 179 -9.91 13.54 -2.94
N ASP A 180 -9.54 13.09 -1.74
CA ASP A 180 -8.82 13.92 -0.77
C ASP A 180 -7.31 13.66 -0.82
N ILE A 181 -6.90 12.42 -1.14
CA ILE A 181 -5.50 12.00 -1.16
C ILE A 181 -5.21 11.20 -2.45
N VAL A 182 -4.04 11.39 -3.04
CA VAL A 182 -3.52 10.57 -4.14
C VAL A 182 -2.24 9.81 -3.73
N LEU A 183 -2.22 8.52 -4.08
CA LEU A 183 -1.13 7.57 -3.81
C LEU A 183 -0.65 6.98 -5.15
N PRO A 184 0.43 7.49 -5.77
CA PRO A 184 1.02 6.85 -6.93
C PRO A 184 1.73 5.55 -6.57
N TRP A 185 1.46 4.47 -7.31
CA TRP A 185 2.11 3.18 -7.15
C TRP A 185 3.44 3.14 -7.91
N THR A 186 4.51 3.60 -7.26
CA THR A 186 5.88 3.74 -7.79
C THR A 186 6.67 2.43 -7.87
N ILE A 187 6.11 1.35 -7.35
CA ILE A 187 6.75 0.03 -7.23
C ILE A 187 7.06 -0.46 -8.65
N GLN A 188 8.25 -1.02 -8.84
CA GLN A 188 8.83 -1.40 -10.14
C GLN A 188 9.23 -0.24 -11.07
N ARG A 189 9.05 1.04 -10.70
CA ARG A 189 9.47 2.16 -11.57
C ARG A 189 10.86 2.66 -11.33
N PHE A 190 11.42 2.44 -10.14
CA PHE A 190 12.75 2.91 -9.77
C PHE A 190 13.66 1.76 -9.36
N SER A 191 14.96 1.87 -9.62
CA SER A 191 15.95 0.84 -9.33
C SER A 191 17.32 1.44 -8.99
N PRO A 192 18.05 0.88 -8.02
CA PRO A 192 19.41 1.33 -7.72
C PRO A 192 20.43 0.92 -8.80
N LEU A 193 19.99 0.17 -9.81
CA LEU A 193 20.82 -0.26 -10.94
C LEU A 193 20.88 0.79 -12.06
N LEU A 194 19.98 1.78 -12.04
CA LEU A 194 19.93 2.84 -13.03
C LEU A 194 20.69 4.08 -12.53
N HIS A 195 21.40 4.74 -13.45
CA HIS A 195 22.17 5.94 -13.13
C HIS A 195 21.24 7.09 -12.75
N ASN A 196 21.52 7.76 -11.62
CA ASN A 196 20.79 8.92 -11.10
C ASN A 196 19.27 8.72 -10.93
N ASP A 197 18.82 7.49 -10.70
CA ASP A 197 17.38 7.21 -10.66
C ASP A 197 16.66 7.86 -9.47
N MET A 198 17.41 8.18 -8.40
CA MET A 198 16.89 8.95 -7.27
C MET A 198 16.69 10.43 -7.58
N ASP A 199 17.43 11.01 -8.54
CA ASP A 199 17.13 12.36 -9.03
C ASP A 199 15.80 12.35 -9.81
N ARG A 200 15.57 11.32 -10.62
CA ARG A 200 14.29 11.13 -11.32
C ARG A 200 13.13 10.92 -10.33
N PHE A 201 13.34 10.15 -9.26
CA PHE A 201 12.37 9.97 -8.20
C PHE A 201 12.07 11.28 -7.47
N ARG A 202 13.10 12.06 -7.11
CA ARG A 202 12.95 13.40 -6.54
C ARG A 202 12.09 14.30 -7.42
N ASP A 203 12.45 14.42 -8.69
CA ASP A 203 11.79 15.35 -9.62
C ASP A 203 10.32 14.93 -9.89
N LEU A 204 10.06 13.62 -9.88
CA LEU A 204 8.69 13.09 -9.90
C LEU A 204 7.90 13.56 -8.67
N VAL A 205 8.42 13.31 -7.46
CA VAL A 205 7.75 13.67 -6.20
C VAL A 205 7.49 15.18 -6.10
N ILE A 206 8.47 16.02 -6.45
CA ILE A 206 8.30 17.48 -6.46
C ILE A 206 7.19 17.90 -7.43
N GLY A 207 7.19 17.34 -8.64
CA GLY A 207 6.18 17.66 -9.64
C GLY A 207 4.78 17.23 -9.22
N ASP A 208 4.66 16.07 -8.59
CA ASP A 208 3.39 15.53 -8.10
C ASP A 208 2.85 16.34 -6.92
N ILE A 209 3.69 16.66 -5.93
CA ILE A 209 3.31 17.53 -4.80
C ILE A 209 2.79 18.87 -5.31
N ARG A 210 3.49 19.51 -6.25
CA ARG A 210 3.05 20.78 -6.82
C ARG A 210 1.69 20.68 -7.50
N TRP A 211 1.45 19.63 -8.29
CA TRP A 211 0.14 19.43 -8.91
C TRP A 211 -0.95 19.25 -7.85
N CYS A 212 -0.64 18.50 -6.79
CA CYS A 212 -1.54 18.24 -5.66
C CYS A 212 -1.91 19.53 -4.92
N GLU A 213 -0.93 20.38 -4.61
CA GLU A 213 -1.14 21.73 -4.03
C GLU A 213 -2.03 22.62 -4.91
N GLU A 214 -1.78 22.65 -6.23
CA GLU A 214 -2.56 23.43 -7.19
C GLU A 214 -4.02 22.92 -7.33
N ASN A 215 -4.31 21.68 -6.92
CA ASN A 215 -5.61 21.04 -7.07
C ASN A 215 -6.31 20.73 -5.73
N GLY A 216 -5.70 21.06 -4.58
CA GLY A 216 -6.27 20.83 -3.25
C GLY A 216 -6.42 19.35 -2.89
N VAL A 217 -5.49 18.52 -3.34
CA VAL A 217 -5.42 17.08 -3.03
C VAL A 217 -4.11 16.83 -2.27
N ASP A 218 -4.11 15.96 -1.28
CA ASP A 218 -2.89 15.62 -0.54
C ASP A 218 -2.12 14.48 -1.23
N TYR A 219 -0.80 14.47 -1.08
CA TYR A 219 0.09 13.55 -1.78
C TYR A 219 0.78 12.57 -0.83
N VAL A 220 0.76 11.28 -1.17
CA VAL A 220 1.47 10.23 -0.43
C VAL A 220 2.35 9.42 -1.39
N PRO A 221 3.67 9.64 -1.47
CA PRO A 221 4.55 8.80 -2.27
C PRO A 221 4.65 7.39 -1.71
N ALA A 222 4.69 6.40 -2.60
CA ALA A 222 5.02 5.03 -2.27
C ALA A 222 6.53 4.75 -2.35
N VAL A 223 7.03 3.89 -1.47
CA VAL A 223 8.43 3.42 -1.44
C VAL A 223 8.48 1.92 -1.19
N THR A 224 9.55 1.26 -1.63
CA THR A 224 9.70 -0.20 -1.48
C THR A 224 11.13 -0.61 -1.12
N PRO A 225 11.34 -1.68 -0.32
CA PRO A 225 12.70 -2.13 -0.01
C PRO A 225 13.44 -2.72 -1.21
N GLY A 226 12.72 -3.16 -2.24
CA GLY A 226 13.21 -3.84 -3.43
C GLY A 226 12.09 -4.66 -4.06
N PHE A 227 12.39 -5.47 -5.07
CA PHE A 227 11.35 -6.19 -5.81
C PHE A 227 11.88 -7.47 -6.47
N SER A 228 11.10 -8.55 -6.38
CA SER A 228 11.38 -9.85 -6.98
C SER A 228 10.13 -10.73 -7.09
N TRP A 229 9.43 -10.65 -8.21
CA TRP A 229 8.30 -11.54 -8.53
C TRP A 229 8.66 -12.74 -9.44
N HIS A 230 9.92 -13.17 -9.46
CA HIS A 230 10.37 -14.27 -10.34
C HIS A 230 9.45 -15.50 -10.30
N ASN A 231 9.07 -15.97 -9.10
CA ASN A 231 8.22 -17.15 -8.96
C ASN A 231 6.81 -16.91 -9.48
N LEU A 232 6.21 -15.75 -9.19
CA LEU A 232 4.88 -15.38 -9.67
C LEU A 232 4.86 -15.22 -11.20
N SER A 233 5.89 -14.58 -11.76
CA SER A 233 6.01 -14.38 -13.21
C SER A 233 6.07 -15.69 -14.01
N LYS A 234 6.55 -16.80 -13.43
CA LYS A 234 6.49 -18.11 -14.08
C LYS A 234 5.07 -18.62 -14.30
N LEU A 235 4.13 -18.18 -13.45
CA LEU A 235 2.72 -18.57 -13.51
C LEU A 235 1.92 -17.59 -14.37
N GLU A 236 2.10 -16.29 -14.12
CA GLU A 236 1.33 -15.23 -14.77
C GLU A 236 1.84 -14.88 -16.17
N PHE A 237 3.16 -14.97 -16.38
CA PHE A 237 3.85 -14.57 -17.61
C PHE A 237 4.86 -15.66 -18.06
N PRO A 238 4.39 -16.85 -18.45
CA PRO A 238 5.27 -17.98 -18.76
C PRO A 238 6.28 -17.68 -19.88
N ASP A 239 5.96 -16.75 -20.77
CA ASP A 239 6.82 -16.32 -21.89
C ASP A 239 7.76 -15.15 -21.53
N ASP A 240 7.64 -14.57 -20.33
CA ASP A 240 8.39 -13.39 -19.88
C ASP A 240 8.74 -13.52 -18.38
N VAL A 241 9.46 -14.61 -18.07
CA VAL A 241 9.91 -14.90 -16.71
C VAL A 241 10.92 -13.87 -16.26
N LYS A 242 10.61 -13.23 -15.13
CA LYS A 242 11.33 -12.05 -14.64
C LYS A 242 12.54 -12.47 -13.81
N PRO A 243 13.64 -11.70 -13.78
CA PRO A 243 14.83 -12.09 -13.02
C PRO A 243 14.54 -12.17 -11.51
N VAL A 244 15.32 -12.99 -10.80
CA VAL A 244 15.33 -13.00 -9.33
C VAL A 244 15.97 -11.70 -8.85
N GLY A 245 15.33 -10.99 -7.92
CA GLY A 245 15.87 -9.72 -7.42
C GLY A 245 15.91 -8.61 -8.47
N SER A 246 14.87 -8.49 -9.31
CA SER A 246 14.76 -7.45 -10.36
C SER A 246 15.11 -6.04 -9.87
N ILE A 247 14.79 -5.73 -8.62
CA ILE A 247 15.24 -4.51 -7.94
C ILE A 247 15.94 -4.94 -6.64
N PRO A 248 17.28 -4.92 -6.58
CA PRO A 248 18.03 -5.40 -5.43
C PRO A 248 17.88 -4.46 -4.23
N ARG A 249 17.76 -5.01 -3.02
CA ARG A 249 17.57 -4.23 -1.80
C ARG A 249 18.85 -3.50 -1.37
N GLN A 250 20.02 -4.05 -1.73
CA GLN A 250 21.35 -3.54 -1.42
C GLN A 250 21.57 -3.28 0.09
N GLY A 251 21.11 -4.21 0.93
CA GLY A 251 21.18 -4.09 2.39
C GLY A 251 20.35 -2.94 2.95
N GLY A 252 19.30 -2.51 2.22
CA GLY A 252 18.43 -1.39 2.61
C GLY A 252 18.84 -0.02 2.06
N ARG A 253 19.96 0.08 1.33
CA ARG A 253 20.41 1.35 0.75
C ARG A 253 19.37 1.95 -0.19
N PHE A 254 18.80 1.15 -1.08
CA PHE A 254 17.78 1.60 -2.02
C PHE A 254 16.51 2.08 -1.31
N TYR A 255 16.10 1.35 -0.26
CA TYR A 255 14.96 1.72 0.56
C TYR A 255 15.17 3.07 1.24
N TRP A 256 16.33 3.25 1.90
CA TRP A 256 16.68 4.48 2.59
C TRP A 256 16.81 5.68 1.65
N GLN A 257 17.35 5.47 0.45
CA GLN A 257 17.44 6.51 -0.57
C GLN A 257 16.05 7.00 -0.99
N GLN A 258 15.09 6.11 -1.26
CA GLN A 258 13.72 6.53 -1.56
C GLN A 258 13.09 7.30 -0.39
N LEU A 259 13.19 6.78 0.83
CA LEU A 259 12.63 7.42 2.04
C LEU A 259 13.17 8.85 2.23
N SER A 260 14.50 8.98 2.28
CA SER A 260 15.18 10.27 2.47
C SER A 260 14.93 11.24 1.31
N THR A 261 14.84 10.74 0.07
CA THR A 261 14.55 11.57 -1.11
C THR A 261 13.12 12.08 -1.13
N ALA A 262 12.13 11.23 -0.79
CA ALA A 262 10.74 11.65 -0.70
C ALA A 262 10.54 12.73 0.37
N MET A 263 11.12 12.56 1.57
CA MET A 263 11.05 13.55 2.64
C MET A 263 11.74 14.86 2.25
N MET A 264 12.92 14.79 1.62
CA MET A 264 13.62 15.97 1.14
C MET A 264 12.83 16.72 0.06
N ALA A 265 12.13 15.99 -0.81
CA ALA A 265 11.29 16.55 -1.86
C ALA A 265 9.99 17.20 -1.32
N GLY A 266 9.72 17.11 -0.02
CA GLY A 266 8.58 17.76 0.65
C GLY A 266 7.47 16.81 1.07
N ALA A 267 7.62 15.49 0.94
CA ALA A 267 6.60 14.56 1.37
C ALA A 267 6.42 14.56 2.90
N GLU A 268 5.19 14.79 3.35
CA GLU A 268 4.83 14.76 4.78
C GLU A 268 4.19 13.42 5.21
N MET A 269 3.88 12.57 4.24
CA MET A 269 3.34 11.22 4.41
C MET A 269 4.15 10.27 3.53
N ILE A 270 4.23 8.99 3.90
CA ILE A 270 4.89 7.95 3.10
C ILE A 270 4.08 6.66 3.19
N TYR A 271 3.84 6.03 2.05
CA TYR A 271 3.29 4.68 1.97
C TYR A 271 4.41 3.67 1.74
N VAL A 272 4.52 2.67 2.60
CA VAL A 272 5.49 1.58 2.42
C VAL A 272 4.81 0.40 1.74
N ALA A 273 5.26 0.08 0.54
CA ALA A 273 4.81 -1.07 -0.21
C ALA A 273 5.87 -2.21 -0.15
N MET A 274 5.66 -3.26 0.64
CA MET A 274 4.51 -3.52 1.54
C MET A 274 4.95 -4.17 2.86
N PHE A 275 4.00 -4.33 3.80
CA PHE A 275 4.28 -5.00 5.06
C PHE A 275 4.65 -6.49 4.85
N ASP A 276 3.80 -7.25 4.14
CA ASP A 276 3.89 -8.72 4.03
C ASP A 276 3.74 -9.29 2.60
N GLU A 277 3.93 -8.49 1.56
CA GLU A 277 3.87 -8.94 0.16
C GLU A 277 5.17 -9.67 -0.24
N VAL A 278 5.20 -10.97 0.05
CA VAL A 278 6.36 -11.86 -0.14
C VAL A 278 6.51 -12.29 -1.60
N ASP A 279 5.41 -12.46 -2.32
CA ASP A 279 5.37 -12.91 -3.71
C ASP A 279 5.99 -11.90 -4.69
N GLU A 280 5.91 -10.60 -4.38
CA GLU A 280 6.61 -9.54 -5.11
C GLU A 280 7.96 -9.15 -4.48
N GLY A 281 8.33 -9.72 -3.34
CA GLY A 281 9.59 -9.44 -2.66
C GLY A 281 9.68 -8.03 -2.07
N THR A 282 8.55 -7.37 -1.83
CA THR A 282 8.45 -6.00 -1.29
C THR A 282 8.23 -5.99 0.23
N ALA A 283 7.99 -7.14 0.84
CA ALA A 283 7.75 -7.28 2.29
C ALA A 283 8.88 -6.67 3.16
N ILE A 284 8.48 -5.83 4.12
CA ILE A 284 9.35 -5.28 5.17
C ILE A 284 9.32 -6.07 6.48
N PHE A 285 8.33 -6.96 6.68
CA PHE A 285 8.23 -7.78 7.89
C PHE A 285 9.43 -8.73 8.07
N LYS A 286 9.47 -9.47 9.17
CA LYS A 286 10.64 -10.31 9.47
C LYS A 286 10.79 -11.46 8.47
N CYS A 287 11.87 -11.42 7.68
CA CYS A 287 12.29 -12.47 6.75
C CYS A 287 13.61 -13.11 7.19
N THR A 288 13.92 -14.29 6.69
CA THR A 288 15.19 -14.98 6.99
C THR A 288 16.01 -15.21 5.73
N GLY A 289 17.33 -15.08 5.83
CA GLY A 289 18.26 -15.56 4.80
C GLY A 289 18.48 -17.08 4.86
N ASP A 290 18.11 -17.73 5.96
CA ASP A 290 18.06 -19.20 6.07
C ASP A 290 16.76 -19.72 5.44
N HIS A 291 16.70 -19.64 4.11
CA HIS A 291 15.55 -20.05 3.31
C HIS A 291 15.81 -21.40 2.61
N PRO A 292 14.77 -22.20 2.32
CA PRO A 292 14.95 -23.46 1.60
C PRO A 292 15.64 -23.25 0.25
N VAL A 293 16.68 -24.04 -0.02
CA VAL A 293 17.29 -24.12 -1.36
C VAL A 293 16.40 -25.02 -2.24
N SER A 294 15.98 -24.49 -3.40
CA SER A 294 15.09 -25.20 -4.33
C SER A 294 15.47 -24.95 -5.79
N ASP A 295 15.29 -25.98 -6.62
CA ASP A 295 15.37 -25.87 -8.07
C ASP A 295 14.07 -25.31 -8.68
N ILE A 296 12.95 -25.42 -7.95
CA ILE A 296 11.61 -25.02 -8.42
C ILE A 296 11.35 -23.53 -8.09
N ALA A 297 11.56 -23.16 -6.84
CA ALA A 297 11.34 -21.81 -6.33
C ALA A 297 12.66 -21.10 -6.05
N LYS A 298 12.72 -19.80 -6.30
CA LYS A 298 13.87 -18.95 -5.97
C LYS A 298 13.49 -17.97 -4.88
N PHE A 299 14.32 -17.88 -3.84
CA PHE A 299 14.14 -16.96 -2.73
C PHE A 299 15.26 -15.92 -2.78
N ILE A 300 14.92 -14.66 -2.54
CA ILE A 300 15.90 -13.62 -2.24
C ILE A 300 16.16 -13.62 -0.73
N ASP A 301 17.39 -13.30 -0.33
CA ASP A 301 17.77 -13.21 1.06
C ASP A 301 17.67 -11.76 1.58
N MET A 302 18.29 -11.51 2.73
CA MET A 302 18.30 -10.21 3.40
C MET A 302 19.60 -9.43 3.16
N ASP A 303 20.39 -9.76 2.14
CA ASP A 303 21.71 -9.14 1.86
C ASP A 303 22.65 -9.16 3.09
N GLY A 304 22.63 -10.28 3.83
CA GLY A 304 23.37 -10.44 5.09
C GLY A 304 22.87 -9.59 6.27
N GLN A 305 21.71 -8.93 6.15
CA GLN A 305 21.13 -8.11 7.21
C GLN A 305 20.27 -8.94 8.19
N PRO A 306 20.04 -8.44 9.43
CA PRO A 306 19.13 -9.07 10.39
C PRO A 306 17.70 -9.24 9.84
N SER A 307 16.95 -10.19 10.40
CA SER A 307 15.61 -10.54 9.92
C SER A 307 14.61 -9.36 9.96
N ASP A 308 14.79 -8.46 10.91
CA ASP A 308 13.95 -7.30 11.15
C ASP A 308 14.52 -6.00 10.55
N HIS A 309 15.52 -6.10 9.66
CA HIS A 309 16.26 -4.95 9.12
C HIS A 309 15.35 -3.87 8.56
N TYR A 310 14.39 -4.25 7.72
CA TYR A 310 13.51 -3.32 7.04
C TYR A 310 12.45 -2.71 7.96
N LEU A 311 11.93 -3.46 8.95
CA LEU A 311 11.07 -2.90 10.01
C LEU A 311 11.78 -1.78 10.77
N TRP A 312 13.04 -1.99 11.16
CA TRP A 312 13.82 -0.97 11.86
C TRP A 312 14.13 0.25 10.99
N LEU A 313 14.49 0.06 9.72
CA LEU A 313 14.69 1.19 8.80
C LEU A 313 13.40 2.00 8.65
N THR A 314 12.24 1.35 8.56
CA THR A 314 10.94 2.02 8.54
C THR A 314 10.72 2.84 9.82
N GLY A 315 11.06 2.27 10.99
CA GLY A 315 10.99 2.98 12.27
C GLY A 315 11.86 4.23 12.35
N GLU A 316 13.14 4.12 11.96
CA GLU A 316 14.06 5.25 11.93
C GLU A 316 13.61 6.33 10.94
N ALA A 317 13.10 5.93 9.78
CA ALA A 317 12.52 6.85 8.81
C ALA A 317 11.25 7.53 9.34
N ALA A 318 10.39 6.82 10.08
CA ALA A 318 9.20 7.40 10.69
C ALA A 318 9.57 8.48 11.72
N ARG A 319 10.66 8.28 12.49
CA ARG A 319 11.22 9.32 13.39
C ARG A 319 11.72 10.55 12.62
N MET A 320 12.33 10.35 11.45
CA MET A 320 12.71 11.46 10.55
C MET A 320 11.48 12.21 10.03
N LEU A 321 10.45 11.48 9.57
CA LEU A 321 9.22 12.07 9.04
C LEU A 321 8.50 12.94 10.08
N ARG A 322 8.44 12.46 11.34
CA ARG A 322 7.89 13.21 12.49
C ARG A 322 8.83 14.28 13.04
N LYS A 323 9.99 14.51 12.41
CA LYS A 323 10.99 15.52 12.80
C LYS A 323 11.55 15.31 14.21
N GLU A 324 11.49 14.08 14.74
CA GLU A 324 12.09 13.70 16.02
C GLU A 324 13.62 13.59 15.92
N ILE A 325 14.12 13.28 14.72
CA ILE A 325 15.54 13.30 14.35
C ILE A 325 15.74 14.03 13.02
N PRO A 326 16.92 14.59 12.76
CA PRO A 326 17.20 15.28 11.51
C PRO A 326 17.12 14.34 10.29
N LEU A 327 16.63 14.87 9.18
CA LEU A 327 16.71 14.21 7.87
C LEU A 327 18.17 13.93 7.51
N THR A 328 18.47 12.66 7.18
CA THR A 328 19.81 12.24 6.72
C THR A 328 19.70 11.29 5.53
N PHE A 329 20.55 11.52 4.53
CA PHE A 329 20.71 10.62 3.38
C PHE A 329 21.61 9.42 3.70
N LYS A 330 22.44 9.52 4.74
CA LYS A 330 23.26 8.41 5.20
C LYS A 330 22.36 7.42 5.97
N MET A 331 22.26 6.19 5.45
CA MET A 331 21.53 5.11 6.12
C MET A 331 22.09 4.88 7.52
N PRO A 332 21.24 4.75 8.55
CA PRO A 332 21.69 4.45 9.90
C PRO A 332 22.35 3.08 9.94
N VAL A 333 23.23 2.88 10.92
CA VAL A 333 23.90 1.60 11.18
C VAL A 333 23.47 1.13 12.57
N ARG A 334 23.12 -0.15 12.70
CA ARG A 334 22.83 -0.75 14.01
C ARG A 334 24.14 -1.03 14.73
N ASN A 335 24.19 -0.65 16.00
CA ASN A 335 25.29 -1.04 16.89
C ASN A 335 25.07 -2.43 17.46
#